data_AF-M3I6Y3-F1
#
_entry.id   AF-M3I6Y3-F1
#
_cell.length_a   1.000
_cell.length_b   1.000
_cell.length_c   1.000
_cell.angle_alpha   90.00
_cell.angle_beta   90.00
_cell.angle_gamma   90.00
#
_symmetry.space_group_name_H-M   'P 1'
#
loop_
_entity.id
_entity.type
_entity.pdbx_description
1 polymer ?
#
loop_
_entity_poly.entity_id
_entity_poly.type
_entity_poly.pdbx_seq_one_letter_code
_entity_poly.pdbx_strand_id
1 'polypeptide(L)'
;MLFEKVRASDARFQDMMTSLYNDYKLEQGFSTDEVISKARSLKGVLEPFSTQGNIDLMKRAGFVDIMTVMKYVCFEGFLAIK
;
A
#
# COMPACT_ATOMS: atom_id res chain seq x y z
N MET A 1 0.59 1.72 15.80
CA MET A 1 -0.15 1.13 14.65
C MET A 1 0.01 2.07 13.47
N LEU A 2 0.31 1.54 12.29
CA LEU A 2 0.52 2.33 11.06
C LEU A 2 -0.13 1.63 9.86
N PHE A 3 -0.52 2.39 8.85
CA PHE A 3 -1.08 1.89 7.60
C PHE A 3 -0.26 2.42 6.45
N GLU A 4 0.24 1.51 5.62
CA GLU A 4 1.11 1.84 4.51
C GLU A 4 0.57 1.30 3.21
N LYS A 5 0.87 2.01 2.12
CA LYS A 5 0.72 1.44 0.79
C LYS A 5 1.89 0.49 0.55
N VAL A 6 1.60 -0.73 0.09
CA VAL A 6 2.59 -1.78 -0.13
C VAL A 6 2.65 -2.22 -1.60
N ARG A 7 3.86 -2.61 -2.04
CA ARG A 7 4.07 -3.27 -3.34
C ARG A 7 3.60 -4.71 -3.29
N ALA A 8 3.03 -5.16 -4.40
CA ALA A 8 2.73 -6.57 -4.62
C ALA A 8 4.02 -7.40 -4.81
N SER A 9 3.89 -8.73 -4.77
CA SER A 9 5.02 -9.66 -4.80
C SER A 9 5.79 -9.66 -6.12
N ASP A 10 5.13 -9.35 -7.24
CA ASP A 10 5.74 -9.27 -8.57
C ASP A 10 4.97 -8.29 -9.47
N ALA A 11 5.49 -8.02 -10.67
CA ALA A 11 4.90 -7.08 -11.63
C ALA A 11 3.48 -7.48 -12.05
N ARG A 12 3.22 -8.77 -12.25
CA ARG A 12 1.89 -9.26 -12.65
C ARG A 12 0.87 -8.98 -11.55
N PHE A 13 1.19 -9.30 -10.30
CA PHE A 13 0.30 -8.97 -9.18
C PHE A 13 0.22 -7.46 -8.93
N GLN A 14 1.29 -6.71 -9.19
CA GLN A 14 1.27 -5.25 -9.05
C GLN A 14 0.24 -4.61 -9.99
N ASP A 15 0.20 -5.06 -11.24
CA ASP A 15 -0.76 -4.60 -12.23
C ASP A 15 -2.19 -5.00 -11.83
N MET A 16 -2.40 -6.27 -11.42
CA MET A 16 -3.69 -6.76 -10.95
C MET A 16 -4.23 -5.96 -9.75
N MET A 17 -3.40 -5.72 -8.73
CA MET A 17 -3.80 -4.97 -7.53
C MET A 17 -4.06 -3.50 -7.86
N THR A 18 -3.32 -2.93 -8.81
CA THR A 18 -3.53 -1.55 -9.26
C THR A 18 -4.87 -1.43 -9.98
N SER A 19 -5.21 -2.38 -10.86
CA SER A 19 -6.52 -2.42 -11.53
C SER A 19 -7.64 -2.57 -10.50
N LEU A 20 -7.54 -3.56 -9.61
CA LEU A 20 -8.56 -3.84 -8.60
C LEU A 20 -8.84 -2.62 -7.70
N TYR A 21 -7.80 -1.90 -7.29
CA TYR A 21 -7.99 -0.70 -6.48
C TYR A 21 -8.57 0.48 -7.28
N ASN A 22 -8.29 0.56 -8.58
CA ASN A 22 -8.94 1.55 -9.45
C ASN A 22 -10.43 1.23 -9.62
N ASP A 23 -10.78 -0.03 -9.87
CA ASP A 23 -12.17 -0.48 -9.99
C ASP A 23 -12.96 -0.20 -8.71
N TYR A 24 -12.38 -0.52 -7.54
CA TYR A 24 -12.94 -0.16 -6.24
C TYR A 24 -13.24 1.34 -6.13
N LYS A 25 -12.31 2.22 -6.54
CA LYS A 25 -12.55 3.68 -6.49
C LYS A 25 -13.71 4.09 -7.40
N LEU A 26 -13.81 3.51 -8.59
CA LEU A 26 -14.94 3.78 -9.49
C LEU A 26 -16.26 3.34 -8.86
N GLU A 27 -16.30 2.17 -8.23
CA GLU A 27 -17.47 1.66 -7.48
C GLU A 27 -17.85 2.57 -6.30
N GLN A 28 -16.88 3.24 -5.68
CA GLN A 28 -17.11 4.23 -4.62
C GLN A 28 -17.52 5.61 -5.16
N GLY A 29 -17.69 5.77 -6.48
CA GLY A 29 -18.18 7.00 -7.10
C GLY A 29 -17.11 8.03 -7.47
N PHE A 30 -15.82 7.69 -7.38
CA PHE A 30 -14.76 8.56 -7.91
C PHE A 30 -14.82 8.59 -9.44
N SER A 31 -14.62 9.77 -10.02
CA SER A 31 -14.47 9.91 -11.47
C SER A 31 -13.12 9.38 -11.95
N THR A 32 -13.07 8.98 -13.22
CA THR A 32 -11.82 8.58 -13.89
C THR A 32 -10.77 9.68 -13.84
N ASP A 33 -11.18 10.94 -13.99
CA ASP A 33 -10.28 12.10 -13.92
C ASP A 33 -9.68 12.30 -12.53
N GLU A 34 -10.46 12.14 -11.45
CA GLU A 34 -9.94 12.18 -10.09
C GLU A 34 -8.92 11.06 -9.84
N VAL A 35 -9.23 9.84 -10.29
CA VAL A 35 -8.35 8.68 -10.14
C VAL A 35 -7.01 8.91 -10.87
N ILE A 36 -7.06 9.37 -12.13
CA ILE A 36 -5.87 9.61 -12.96
C ILE A 36 -5.08 10.81 -12.44
N SER A 37 -5.75 11.91 -12.09
CA SER A 37 -5.12 13.10 -11.54
C SER A 37 -4.36 12.77 -10.25
N LYS A 38 -4.98 12.01 -9.35
CA LYS A 38 -4.33 11.58 -8.11
C LYS A 38 -3.13 10.67 -8.39
N ALA A 39 -3.26 9.69 -9.28
CA ALA A 39 -2.16 8.81 -9.66
C ALA A 39 -0.95 9.59 -10.22
N ARG A 40 -1.20 10.61 -11.05
CA ARG A 40 -0.17 11.51 -11.58
C ARG A 40 0.51 12.33 -10.47
N SER A 41 -0.26 12.89 -9.54
CA SER A 41 0.29 13.69 -8.43
C SER A 41 1.22 12.89 -7.50
N LEU A 42 1.06 11.57 -7.43
CA LEU A 42 1.87 10.68 -6.60
C LEU A 42 3.08 10.10 -7.35
N LYS A 43 3.09 10.17 -8.69
CA LYS A 43 4.16 9.59 -9.50
C LYS A 43 5.48 10.31 -9.22
N GLY A 44 6.49 9.56 -8.76
CA GLY A 44 7.80 10.11 -8.37
C GLY A 44 7.82 10.78 -6.99
N VAL A 45 6.68 10.83 -6.28
CA VAL A 45 6.57 11.38 -4.92
C VAL A 45 6.41 10.26 -3.89
N LEU A 46 5.56 9.27 -4.18
CA LEU A 46 5.28 8.14 -3.29
C LEU A 46 5.89 6.86 -3.85
N GLU A 47 6.94 6.34 -3.20
CA GLU A 47 7.49 5.01 -3.45
C GLU A 47 7.05 4.05 -2.33
N PRO A 48 6.08 3.15 -2.58
CA PRO A 48 5.66 2.16 -1.59
C PRO A 48 6.72 1.08 -1.40
N PHE A 49 6.96 0.63 -0.17
CA PHE A 49 7.82 -0.53 0.11
C PHE A 49 7.04 -1.86 -0.03
N SER A 50 7.76 -2.97 -0.12
CA SER A 50 7.14 -4.28 0.11
C SER A 50 6.77 -4.45 1.59
N THR A 51 5.88 -5.40 1.89
CA THR A 51 5.57 -5.80 3.28
C THR A 51 6.85 -6.07 4.08
N GLN A 52 7.78 -6.85 3.51
CA GLN A 52 9.05 -7.14 4.16
C GLN A 52 9.90 -5.88 4.36
N GLY A 53 9.97 -5.00 3.36
CA GLY A 53 10.70 -3.74 3.46
C GLY A 53 10.19 -2.85 4.61
N ASN A 54 8.88 -2.77 4.80
CA ASN A 54 8.27 -2.09 5.94
C ASN A 54 8.59 -2.77 7.28
N ILE A 55 8.52 -4.10 7.35
CA ILE A 55 8.91 -4.87 8.55
C ILE A 55 10.37 -4.62 8.90
N ASP A 56 11.28 -4.62 7.92
CA ASP A 56 12.71 -4.38 8.15
C ASP A 56 12.99 -2.94 8.60
N LEU A 57 12.25 -1.96 8.08
CA LEU A 57 12.29 -0.57 8.58
C LEU A 57 11.83 -0.48 10.04
N MET A 58 10.72 -1.13 10.38
CA MET A 58 10.20 -1.15 11.76
C MET A 58 11.17 -1.84 12.73
N LYS A 59 11.77 -2.97 12.33
CA LYS A 59 12.81 -3.64 13.14
C LYS A 59 14.01 -2.74 13.38
N ARG A 60 14.49 -2.02 12.35
CA ARG A 60 15.58 -1.04 12.49
C ARG A 60 15.22 0.13 13.40
N ALA A 61 13.95 0.53 13.45
CA ALA A 61 13.45 1.53 14.39
C ALA A 61 13.32 1.01 15.83
N GLY A 62 13.53 -0.30 16.05
CA GLY A 62 13.55 -0.93 17.37
C GLY A 62 12.24 -1.58 17.80
N PHE A 63 11.28 -1.79 16.89
CA PHE A 63 10.10 -2.62 17.18
C PHE A 63 10.45 -4.11 17.14
N VAL A 64 9.91 -4.88 18.09
CA VAL A 64 10.23 -6.30 18.28
C VAL A 64 9.13 -7.19 17.72
N ASP A 65 7.88 -6.96 18.14
CA ASP A 65 6.73 -7.71 17.68
C ASP A 65 5.97 -6.91 16.62
N ILE A 66 5.90 -7.44 15.40
CA ILE A 66 5.24 -6.78 14.27
C ILE A 66 4.29 -7.79 13.63
N MET A 67 3.02 -7.42 13.49
CA MET A 67 2.03 -8.22 12.80
C MET A 67 1.16 -7.39 11.88
N THR A 68 0.76 -7.98 10.76
CA THR A 68 -0.27 -7.43 9.90
C THR A 68 -1.63 -7.62 10.58
N VAL A 69 -2.34 -6.52 10.82
CA VAL A 69 -3.70 -6.53 11.39
C VAL A 69 -4.78 -6.33 10.33
N MET A 70 -4.39 -5.82 9.16
CA MET A 70 -5.29 -5.58 8.04
C MET A 70 -4.49 -5.62 6.74
N LYS A 71 -5.04 -6.27 5.71
CA LYS A 71 -4.49 -6.21 4.36
C LYS A 71 -5.63 -6.11 3.36
N TYR A 72 -5.59 -5.08 2.53
CA TYR A 72 -6.59 -4.84 1.50
C TYR A 72 -5.93 -4.28 0.24
N VAL A 73 -5.88 -5.11 -0.80
CA VAL A 73 -5.28 -4.79 -2.09
C VAL A 73 -3.83 -4.28 -1.91
N CYS A 74 -3.61 -2.97 -2.09
CA CYS A 74 -2.29 -2.35 -1.96
C CYS A 74 -2.07 -1.64 -0.63
N PHE A 75 -2.94 -1.81 0.37
CA PHE A 75 -2.79 -1.25 1.71
C PHE A 75 -2.61 -2.34 2.75
N GLU A 76 -1.74 -2.06 3.72
CA GLU A 76 -1.45 -2.96 4.82
C GLU A 76 -1.33 -2.18 6.13
N GLY A 77 -2.05 -2.64 7.14
CA GLY A 77 -2.00 -2.15 8.50
C GLY A 77 -1.09 -3.01 9.35
N PHE A 78 -0.12 -2.38 10.02
CA PHE A 78 0.81 -3.04 10.93
C PHE A 78 0.56 -2.60 12.38
N LEU A 79 0.46 -3.59 13.26
CA LEU A 79 0.62 -3.41 14.69
C LEU A 79 2.07 -3.75 15.05
N ALA A 80 2.80 -2.77 15.57
CA ALA A 80 4.19 -2.90 15.96
C ALA A 80 4.32 -2.52 17.44
N ILE A 81 4.95 -3.39 18.23
CA ILE A 81 5.21 -3.25 19.66
C ILE A 81 6.72 -3.32 19.88
N LYS A 82 7.23 -2.46 20.77
CA LYS A 82 8.64 -2.38 21.12
C LYS A 82 8.95 -3.27 22.32
#